data_AF-A0A661H5Z5-F1
#
_entry.id   AF-A0A661H5Z5-F1
#
_cell.length_a   1.000
_cell.length_b   1.000
_cell.length_c   1.000
_cell.angle_alpha   90.00
_cell.angle_beta   90.00
_cell.angle_gamma   90.00
#
_symmetry.space_group_name_H-M   'P 1'
#
loop_
_entity.id
_entity.type
_entity.pdbx_description
1 polymer ?
#
loop_
_entity_poly.entity_id
_entity_poly.type
_entity_poly.pdbx_seq_one_letter_code
_entity_poly.pdbx_strand_id
1 'polypeptide(L)' 'MRIFITGASGFIGGAIAQAMAEEHEVLAMSRSDKSDQRIGELGAAWSTSSL' A
#
# COMPACT_ATOMS: atom_id res chain seq x y z
N MET A 1 -5.57 -12.94 2.53
CA MET A 1 -4.41 -13.01 3.46
C MET A 1 -4.04 -11.60 3.91
N ARG A 2 -3.12 -11.42 4.87
CA ARG A 2 -2.48 -10.11 5.15
C ARG A 2 -1.15 -10.02 4.41
N ILE A 3 -1.03 -9.09 3.48
CA ILE A 3 0.16 -8.91 2.64
C ILE A 3 0.77 -7.55 2.95
N PHE A 4 2.08 -7.52 3.23
CA PHE A 4 2.83 -6.29 3.41
C PHE A 4 3.67 -5.98 2.16
N ILE A 5 3.41 -4.84 1.52
CA ILE A 5 4.09 -4.41 0.29
C ILE A 5 4.91 -3.14 0.54
N THR A 6 6.23 -3.24 0.34
CA THR A 6 7.10 -2.06 0.29
C THR A 6 7.07 -1.44 -1.10
N GLY A 7 7.06 -0.10 -1.20
CA GLY A 7 7.05 0.59 -2.50
C GLY A 7 5.70 0.57 -3.21
N ALA A 8 4.60 0.33 -2.48
CA ALA A 8 3.24 0.28 -3.03
C ALA A 8 2.79 1.59 -3.70
N SER A 9 3.39 2.74 -3.37
CA SER A 9 3.09 4.00 -4.07
C SER A 9 3.79 4.16 -5.43
N GLY A 10 4.65 3.20 -5.83
CA GLY A 10 5.39 3.22 -7.09
C GLY A 10 4.61 2.62 -8.26
N PHE A 11 5.18 2.65 -9.46
CA PHE A 11 4.51 2.15 -10.68
C PHE A 11 4.16 0.65 -10.60
N ILE A 12 5.17 -0.20 -10.39
CA ILE A 12 4.97 -1.66 -10.30
C ILE A 12 4.33 -2.04 -8.97
N GLY A 13 4.86 -1.51 -7.86
CA GLY A 13 4.35 -1.80 -6.53
C GLY A 13 2.87 -1.42 -6.38
N GLY A 14 2.43 -0.34 -7.01
CA GLY A 14 1.04 0.08 -7.00
C GLY A 14 0.13 -0.83 -7.81
N ALA A 15 0.57 -1.28 -8.98
CA ALA A 15 -0.19 -2.25 -9.77
C ALA A 15 -0.38 -3.58 -9.01
N ILE A 16 0.66 -4.05 -8.31
CA ILE A 16 0.58 -5.25 -7.48
C ILE A 16 -0.34 -5.01 -6.26
N ALA A 17 -0.19 -3.87 -5.57
CA ALA A 17 -1.03 -3.54 -4.42
C ALA A 17 -2.52 -3.48 -4.80
N GLN A 18 -2.84 -2.86 -5.93
CA GLN A 18 -4.20 -2.80 -6.45
C GLN A 18 -4.77 -4.20 -6.75
N ALA A 19 -4.04 -5.03 -7.48
CA ALA A 19 -4.49 -6.38 -7.83
C ALA A 19 -4.69 -7.26 -6.59
N MET A 20 -3.80 -7.15 -5.60
CA MET A 20 -3.90 -7.96 -4.37
C MET A 20 -5.01 -7.48 -3.43
N ALA A 21 -5.35 -6.18 -3.45
CA ALA A 21 -6.39 -5.61 -2.61
C ALA A 21 -7.80 -6.15 -2.95
N GLU A 22 -7.99 -6.75 -4.13
CA GLU A 22 -9.27 -7.36 -4.53
C GLU A 22 -9.66 -8.56 -3.65
N GLU A 23 -8.68 -9.32 -3.17
CA GLU A 23 -8.92 -10.57 -2.42
C GLU A 23 -8.18 -10.64 -1.07
N HIS A 24 -7.28 -9.69 -0.81
CA HIS A 24 -6.39 -9.72 0.35
C HIS A 24 -6.34 -8.37 1.07
N GLU A 25 -6.06 -8.40 2.36
CA GLU A 25 -5.78 -7.19 3.13
C GLU A 25 -4.33 -6.77 2.85
N VAL A 26 -4.16 -5.63 2.20
CA VAL A 26 -2.85 -5.10 1.82
C VAL A 26 -2.46 -3.97 2.77
N LEU A 27 -1.34 -4.17 3.47
CA LEU A 27 -0.64 -3.15 4.24
C LEU A 27 0.59 -2.69 3.44
N ALA A 28 0.91 -1.41 3.50
CA ALA A 28 2.07 -0.87 2.79
C ALA A 28 2.88 0.10 3.64
N MET A 29 4.19 0.10 3.44
CA MET A 29 5.06 1.08 4.08
C MET A 29 4.98 2.42 3.34
N SER A 30 4.69 3.48 4.08
CA SER A 30 4.73 4.84 3.57
C SER A 30 5.77 5.69 4.30
N ARG A 31 6.28 6.73 3.62
CA ARG A 31 7.25 7.70 4.15
C ARG A 31 6.76 9.15 4.03
N SER A 32 5.54 9.36 3.55
CA SER A 32 4.96 10.69 3.36
C SER A 32 3.45 10.63 3.11
N ASP A 33 2.73 11.69 3.45
CA ASP A 33 1.29 11.82 3.20
C ASP A 33 0.90 11.60 1.72
N LYS A 34 1.76 12.01 0.78
CA LYS A 34 1.55 11.76 -0.65
C LYS A 34 1.53 10.27 -0.97
N SER A 35 2.41 9.51 -0.34
CA SER A 35 2.43 8.05 -0.47
C SER A 35 1.21 7.43 0.22
N ASP A 36 0.76 7.96 1.35
CA ASP A 36 -0.45 7.51 2.06
C ASP A 36 -1.68 7.62 1.15
N GLN A 37 -1.89 8.80 0.57
CA GLN A 37 -2.99 9.05 -0.37
C GLN A 37 -2.94 8.07 -1.55
N ARG A 38 -1.77 7.91 -2.18
CA ARG A 38 -1.57 7.00 -3.30
C ARG A 38 -1.89 5.55 -2.90
N ILE A 39 -1.46 5.10 -1.73
CA ILE A 39 -1.72 3.74 -1.21
C ILE A 39 -3.22 3.54 -0.96
N GLY A 40 -3.89 4.53 -0.37
CA GLY A 40 -5.34 4.50 -0.13
C GLY A 40 -6.16 4.42 -1.43
N GLU A 41 -5.77 5.15 -2.48
CA GLU A 41 -6.39 5.07 -3.81
C GLU A 41 -6.32 3.68 -4.44
N LEU A 42 -5.34 2.86 -4.03
CA LEU A 42 -5.13 1.50 -4.53
C LEU A 42 -5.89 0.43 -3.71
N GLY A 43 -6.68 0.85 -2.71
CA GLY A 43 -7.40 -0.06 -1.82
C GLY A 43 -6.52 -0.69 -0.73
N ALA A 44 -5.30 -0.21 -0.55
CA ALA A 44 -4.38 -0.66 0.49
C ALA A 44 -4.35 0.31 1.67
N ALA A 45 -3.99 -0.19 2.85
CA ALA A 45 -3.75 0.62 4.05
C ALA A 45 -2.26 0.89 4.21
N TRP A 46 -1.88 2.07 4.69
CA TRP A 46 -0.49 2.39 4.98
C TRP A 46 -0.18 2.21 6.47
N SER A 47 1.06 1.84 6.76
CA SER A 47 1.65 1.87 8.10
C SER A 47 2.76 2.91 8.09
N THR A 48 2.65 3.91 8.97
CA THR A 48 3.76 4.80 9.31
C THR A 48 4.66 4.11 10.35
N SER A 49 5.95 4.38 10.32
CA SER A 49 6.93 3.83 11.26
C SER A 49 6.85 4.42 12.68
N SER A 50 5.77 5.13 13.00
CA SER A 50 5.47 5.65 14.34
C SER A 50 4.66 4.60 15.13
N LEU A 51 5.37 3.59 15.62
CA LEU A 51 5.03 2.92 16.88
C LEU A 51 5.55 3.78 18.04
#